data_AF-A0A7R9W391-F1
#
_entry.id   AF-A0A7R9W391-F1
#
_cell.length_a   1.000
_cell.length_b   1.000
_cell.length_c   1.000
_cell.angle_alpha   90.00
_cell.angle_beta   90.00
_cell.angle_gamma   90.00
#
_symmetry.space_group_name_H-M   'P 1'
#
loop_
_entity.id
_entity.type
_entity.pdbx_description
1 polymer ?
#
loop_
_entity_poly.entity_id
_entity_poly.type
_entity_poly.pdbx_seq_one_letter_code
_entity_poly.pdbx_strand_id
1 'polypeptide(L)'
;TRRRPTFAGGTVSLNSALFSTTLLASRLPTNATSYSFVLTSVGLFAFYPDARHAISSHSSSGRAAQLCLAVTVALSISSFLLLTDLERVGFVFSMMCVCILAPLLRWWLQQYKTIIAGPWDIAHIVVAEDGG
;
A
#
# COMPACT_ATOMS: atom_id res chain seq x y z
N THR A 1 26.10 -8.63 16.88
CA THR A 1 25.09 -7.55 16.69
C THR A 1 24.27 -7.82 15.44
N ARG A 2 23.03 -8.32 15.60
CA ARG A 2 22.18 -8.77 14.48
C ARG A 2 21.46 -7.56 13.86
N ARG A 3 21.82 -7.17 12.63
CA ARG A 3 21.10 -6.10 11.89
C ARG A 3 19.63 -6.52 11.74
N ARG A 4 18.71 -5.67 12.20
CA ARG A 4 17.28 -5.84 11.89
C ARG A 4 17.11 -5.63 10.38
N PRO A 5 16.42 -6.52 9.65
CA PRO A 5 16.11 -6.28 8.25
C PRO A 5 15.17 -5.06 8.18
N THR A 6 15.71 -3.93 7.72
CA THR A 6 14.89 -2.77 7.39
C THR A 6 14.11 -3.11 6.12
N PHE A 7 12.78 -3.01 6.21
CA PHE A 7 11.88 -3.28 5.10
C PHE A 7 12.06 -2.20 4.02
N ALA A 8 12.98 -2.39 3.08
CA ALA A 8 13.31 -1.42 2.02
C ALA A 8 12.21 -1.26 0.96
N GLY A 9 11.10 -2.00 1.07
CA GLY A 9 10.02 -2.02 0.07
C GLY A 9 9.38 -0.65 -0.16
N GLY A 10 9.25 0.17 0.89
CA GLY A 10 8.69 1.53 0.77
C GLY A 10 9.53 2.44 -0.13
N THR A 11 10.86 2.36 -0.01
CA THR A 11 11.79 3.22 -0.76
C THR A 11 11.81 2.89 -2.25
N VAL A 12 11.74 1.60 -2.61
CA VAL A 12 11.71 1.16 -4.02
C VAL A 12 10.43 1.64 -4.72
N SER A 13 9.28 1.50 -4.07
CA SER A 13 8.00 1.96 -4.62
C SER A 13 7.98 3.47 -4.84
N LEU A 14 8.45 4.24 -3.85
CA LEU A 14 8.43 5.70 -3.92
C LEU A 14 9.40 6.21 -4.99
N ASN A 15 10.61 5.65 -5.07
CA ASN A 15 11.57 5.99 -6.12
C ASN A 15 11.01 5.70 -7.52
N SER A 16 10.39 4.52 -7.72
CA SER A 16 9.77 4.18 -9.00
C SER A 16 8.66 5.15 -9.39
N ALA A 17 7.83 5.56 -8.42
CA ALA A 17 6.75 6.52 -8.64
C ALA A 17 7.30 7.89 -9.05
N LEU A 18 8.37 8.36 -8.40
CA LEU A 18 9.04 9.61 -8.75
C LEU A 18 9.66 9.57 -10.15
N PHE A 19 10.36 8.49 -10.52
CA PHE A 19 10.90 8.33 -11.88
C PHE A 19 9.79 8.38 -12.94
N SER A 20 8.70 7.65 -12.74
CA SER A 20 7.56 7.68 -13.64
C SER A 20 6.94 9.07 -13.74
N THR A 21 6.84 9.78 -12.62
CA THR A 21 6.34 11.16 -12.56
C THR A 21 7.23 12.09 -13.37
N THR A 22 8.55 12.01 -13.22
CA THR A 22 9.49 12.85 -13.97
C THR A 22 9.41 12.57 -15.48
N LEU A 23 9.31 11.30 -15.88
CA LEU A 23 9.16 10.92 -17.28
C LEU A 23 7.87 11.48 -17.89
N LEU A 24 6.75 11.42 -17.17
CA LEU A 24 5.49 12.02 -17.61
C LEU A 24 5.56 13.54 -17.64
N ALA A 25 6.10 14.15 -16.58
CA ALA A 25 6.25 15.61 -16.46
C ALA A 25 7.08 16.20 -17.60
N SER A 26 8.10 15.48 -18.09
CA SER A 26 8.92 15.91 -19.23
C SER A 26 8.15 15.98 -20.57
N ARG A 27 7.00 15.32 -20.66
CA ARG A 27 6.15 15.31 -21.85
C ARG A 27 5.09 16.40 -21.84
N LEU A 28 4.90 17.10 -20.71
CA LEU A 28 3.93 18.18 -20.61
C LEU A 28 4.48 19.47 -21.22
N PRO A 29 3.67 20.21 -21.99
CA PRO A 29 4.14 21.39 -22.72
C PRO A 29 4.30 22.65 -21.85
N THR A 30 3.61 22.74 -20.70
CA THR A 30 3.54 23.97 -19.90
C THR A 30 4.18 23.79 -18.52
N ASN A 31 5.03 24.74 -18.12
CA ASN A 31 5.73 24.69 -16.82
C ASN A 31 4.78 24.66 -15.62
N ALA A 32 3.68 25.42 -15.68
CA ALA A 32 2.67 25.46 -14.62
C ALA A 32 1.98 24.09 -14.42
N THR A 33 1.69 23.37 -15.51
CA THR A 33 1.06 22.04 -15.43
C THR A 33 2.04 20.98 -14.96
N SER A 34 3.32 21.09 -15.32
CA SER A 34 4.35 20.17 -14.82
C SER A 34 4.60 20.36 -13.33
N TYR A 35 4.62 21.60 -12.85
CA TYR A 35 4.77 21.90 -11.42
C TYR A 35 3.59 21.35 -10.60
N SER A 36 2.35 21.62 -11.02
CA SER A 36 1.16 21.12 -10.32
C SER A 36 1.11 19.58 -10.37
N PHE A 37 1.41 18.97 -11.51
CA PHE A 37 1.46 17.52 -11.67
C PHE A 37 2.46 16.86 -10.72
N VAL A 38 3.68 17.40 -10.63
CA VAL A 38 4.72 16.86 -9.72
C VAL A 38 4.31 17.07 -8.26
N LEU A 39 3.80 18.24 -7.88
CA LEU A 39 3.35 18.52 -6.52
C LEU A 39 2.21 17.57 -6.10
N THR A 40 1.24 17.36 -7.00
CA THR A 40 0.13 16.41 -6.78
C THR A 40 0.66 14.99 -6.66
N SER A 41 1.60 14.58 -7.50
CA SER A 41 2.22 13.24 -7.44
C SER A 41 2.94 12.99 -6.12
N VAL A 42 3.73 13.95 -5.63
CA VAL A 42 4.40 13.85 -4.32
C VAL A 42 3.37 13.76 -3.19
N GLY A 43 2.30 14.56 -3.23
CA GLY A 43 1.20 14.46 -2.26
C GLY A 43 0.53 13.08 -2.28
N LEU A 44 0.28 12.52 -3.46
CA LEU A 44 -0.38 11.21 -3.59
C LEU A 44 0.53 10.05 -3.20
N PHE A 45 1.82 10.06 -3.55
CA PHE A 45 2.71 8.92 -3.30
C PHE A 45 3.46 8.99 -1.97
N ALA A 46 3.78 10.18 -1.47
CA ALA A 46 4.50 10.35 -0.21
C ALA A 46 3.55 10.62 0.96
N PHE A 47 2.56 11.51 0.79
CA PHE A 47 1.71 11.93 1.92
C PHE A 47 0.53 10.99 2.17
N TYR A 48 -0.07 10.43 1.13
CA TYR A 48 -1.17 9.47 1.27
C TYR A 48 -0.84 8.25 2.15
N PRO A 49 0.31 7.54 2.01
CA PRO A 49 0.61 6.39 2.86
C PRO A 49 0.78 6.79 4.33
N ASP A 50 1.41 7.94 4.60
CA ASP A 50 1.59 8.45 5.95
C ASP A 50 0.26 8.88 6.58
N ALA A 51 -0.57 9.60 5.82
CA ALA A 51 -1.91 9.98 6.25
C ALA A 51 -2.78 8.75 6.54
N ARG A 52 -2.75 7.74 5.67
CA ARG A 52 -3.44 6.47 5.87
C ARG A 52 -2.94 5.76 7.13
N HIS A 53 -1.63 5.74 7.35
CA HIS A 53 -1.04 5.10 8.52
C HIS A 53 -1.44 5.82 9.81
N ALA A 54 -1.42 7.15 9.82
CA ALA A 54 -1.86 7.96 10.95
C ALA A 54 -3.36 7.77 11.27
N ILE A 55 -4.21 7.69 10.25
CA ILE A 55 -5.65 7.43 10.42
C ILE A 55 -5.88 6.02 10.98
N SER A 56 -5.12 5.03 10.51
CA SER A 56 -5.21 3.66 10.99
C SER A 56 -4.66 3.47 12.41
N SER A 57 -3.67 4.25 12.83
CA SER A 57 -3.08 4.13 14.17
C SER A 57 -3.94 4.81 15.24
N HIS A 58 -4.64 5.89 14.88
CA HIS A 58 -5.48 6.64 15.80
C HIS A 58 -6.88 6.02 15.98
N SER A 59 -7.34 5.19 15.04
CA SER A 59 -8.66 4.57 15.08
C SER A 59 -8.54 3.04 15.07
N SER A 60 -8.69 2.42 16.24
CA SER A 60 -8.96 0.96 16.34
C SER A 60 -10.33 0.57 15.77
N SER A 61 -11.14 1.55 15.38
CA SER A 61 -12.52 1.39 14.95
C SER A 61 -12.60 1.31 13.42
N GLY A 62 -13.37 0.34 12.91
CA GLY A 62 -13.54 0.06 11.46
C GLY A 62 -13.99 1.26 10.60
N ARG A 63 -14.46 2.34 11.23
CA ARG A 63 -14.84 3.60 10.56
C ARG A 63 -13.70 4.24 9.77
N ALA A 64 -12.47 4.19 10.28
CA ALA A 64 -11.29 4.71 9.57
C ALA A 64 -11.01 3.93 8.27
N ALA A 65 -11.15 2.61 8.33
CA ALA A 65 -11.02 1.76 7.14
C ALA A 65 -12.13 2.04 6.11
N GLN A 66 -13.38 2.26 6.58
CA GLN A 66 -14.50 2.62 5.71
C GLN A 66 -14.29 3.97 5.02
N LEU A 67 -13.77 4.98 5.72
CA LEU A 67 -13.44 6.28 5.14
C LEU A 67 -12.34 6.15 4.07
N CYS A 68 -11.26 5.43 4.37
CA CYS A 68 -10.21 5.18 3.38
C CYS A 68 -10.75 4.46 2.14
N LEU A 69 -11.59 3.42 2.33
CA LEU A 69 -12.25 2.71 1.23
C LEU A 69 -13.13 3.64 0.40
N ALA A 70 -13.96 4.46 1.04
CA ALA A 70 -14.84 5.40 0.35
C ALA A 70 -14.04 6.40 -0.51
N VAL A 71 -12.94 6.94 0.02
CA VAL A 71 -12.05 7.84 -0.71
C VAL A 71 -11.42 7.13 -1.92
N THR A 72 -10.91 5.90 -1.73
CA THR A 72 -10.32 5.12 -2.84
C THR A 72 -11.34 4.80 -3.93
N VAL A 73 -12.56 4.43 -3.55
CA VAL A 73 -13.65 4.13 -4.50
C VAL A 73 -14.05 5.39 -5.27
N ALA A 74 -14.23 6.52 -4.58
CA ALA A 74 -14.56 7.79 -5.22
C ALA A 74 -13.49 8.24 -6.23
N LEU A 75 -12.20 8.14 -5.86
CA LEU A 75 -11.08 8.41 -6.77
C LEU A 75 -11.09 7.47 -7.98
N SER A 76 -11.33 6.18 -7.77
CA SER A 76 -11.34 5.18 -8.84
C SER A 76 -12.47 5.44 -9.85
N ILE A 77 -13.68 5.78 -9.36
CA ILE A 77 -14.83 6.12 -10.20
C ILE A 77 -14.54 7.40 -10.98
N SER A 78 -14.02 8.43 -10.31
CA SER A 78 -13.64 9.69 -10.96
C SER A 78 -12.64 9.46 -12.09
N SER A 79 -11.57 8.71 -11.84
CA SER A 79 -10.61 8.33 -12.88
C SER A 79 -11.29 7.59 -14.03
N PHE A 80 -12.11 6.59 -13.76
CA PHE A 80 -12.79 5.83 -14.83
C PHE A 80 -13.64 6.72 -15.76
N LEU A 81 -14.31 7.73 -15.21
CA LEU A 81 -15.11 8.68 -15.99
C LEU A 81 -14.25 9.60 -16.87
N LEU A 82 -13.06 10.00 -16.42
CA LEU A 82 -12.16 10.88 -17.17
C LEU A 82 -11.38 10.17 -18.29
N LEU A 83 -11.20 8.85 -18.22
CA LEU A 83 -10.37 8.08 -19.15
C LEU A 83 -11.08 7.82 -20.50
N THR A 84 -10.30 7.76 -21.58
CA THR A 84 -10.75 7.32 -22.92
C THR A 84 -10.87 5.79 -23.00
N ASP A 85 -11.54 5.25 -24.04
CA ASP A 85 -11.84 3.79 -24.11
C ASP A 85 -10.59 2.89 -24.06
N LEU A 86 -9.50 3.28 -24.70
CA LEU A 86 -8.23 2.56 -24.64
C LEU A 86 -7.60 2.61 -23.25
N GLU A 87 -7.60 3.78 -22.62
CA GLU A 87 -7.05 3.97 -21.28
C GLU A 87 -7.87 3.22 -20.22
N ARG A 88 -9.20 3.15 -20.40
CA ARG A 88 -10.11 2.39 -19.52
C ARG A 88 -9.73 0.91 -19.46
N VAL A 89 -9.42 0.30 -20.61
CA VAL A 89 -8.98 -1.11 -20.65
C VAL A 89 -7.69 -1.29 -19.85
N GLY A 90 -6.72 -0.39 -20.03
CA GLY A 90 -5.47 -0.40 -19.26
C GLY A 90 -5.69 -0.22 -17.76
N PHE A 91 -6.60 0.68 -17.38
CA PHE A 91 -6.95 0.93 -15.98
C PHE A 91 -7.62 -0.30 -15.32
N VAL A 92 -8.59 -0.91 -15.99
CA VAL A 92 -9.27 -2.12 -15.50
C VAL A 92 -8.27 -3.28 -15.39
N PHE A 93 -7.40 -3.46 -16.39
CA PHE A 93 -6.35 -4.48 -16.34
C PHE A 93 -5.39 -4.26 -15.16
N SER A 94 -4.94 -3.02 -14.93
CA SER A 94 -4.09 -2.66 -13.80
C SER A 94 -4.77 -2.94 -12.46
N MET A 95 -6.04 -2.55 -12.31
CA MET A 95 -6.83 -2.81 -11.11
C MET A 95 -7.00 -4.31 -10.85
N MET A 96 -7.35 -5.09 -11.87
CA MET A 96 -7.43 -6.55 -11.78
C MET A 96 -6.08 -7.16 -11.37
N CYS A 97 -4.99 -6.66 -11.96
CA CYS A 97 -3.64 -7.09 -11.62
C CYS A 97 -3.35 -6.84 -10.13
N VAL A 98 -3.60 -5.63 -9.62
CA VAL A 98 -3.39 -5.31 -8.21
C VAL A 98 -4.31 -6.14 -7.29
N CYS A 99 -5.59 -6.28 -7.63
CA CYS A 99 -6.56 -7.01 -6.81
C CYS A 99 -6.30 -8.52 -6.77
N ILE A 100 -5.70 -9.11 -7.81
CA ILE A 100 -5.47 -10.56 -7.91
C ILE A 100 -4.01 -10.91 -7.59
N LEU A 101 -3.03 -10.27 -8.23
CA LEU A 101 -1.62 -10.59 -7.99
C LEU A 101 -1.20 -10.23 -6.58
N ALA A 102 -1.63 -9.09 -6.02
CA ALA A 102 -1.20 -8.71 -4.67
C ALA A 102 -1.60 -9.73 -3.58
N PRO A 103 -2.85 -10.23 -3.48
CA PRO A 103 -3.18 -11.26 -2.50
C PRO A 103 -2.53 -12.62 -2.84
N LEU A 104 -2.40 -12.99 -4.12
CA LEU A 104 -1.72 -14.24 -4.51
C LEU A 104 -0.25 -14.23 -4.10
N LEU A 105 0.46 -13.14 -4.38
CA LEU A 105 1.85 -12.94 -3.96
C LEU A 105 1.96 -12.98 -2.44
N ARG A 106 1.04 -12.31 -1.72
CA ARG A 106 1.01 -12.34 -0.25
C ARG A 106 0.79 -13.75 0.28
N TRP A 107 -0.18 -14.49 -0.26
CA TRP A 107 -0.43 -15.87 0.10
C TRP A 107 0.84 -16.72 -0.10
N TRP A 108 1.45 -16.62 -1.28
CA TRP A 108 2.65 -17.38 -1.60
C TRP A 108 3.82 -17.03 -0.68
N LEU A 109 4.05 -15.73 -0.44
CA LEU A 109 5.06 -15.22 0.50
C LEU A 109 4.80 -15.64 1.95
N GLN A 110 3.53 -15.78 2.37
CA GLN A 110 3.20 -16.26 3.71
C GLN A 110 3.72 -17.68 3.96
N GLN A 111 3.84 -18.52 2.94
CA GLN A 111 4.36 -19.88 3.08
C GLN A 111 5.85 -19.91 3.44
N TYR A 112 6.61 -18.88 3.05
CA TYR A 112 8.05 -18.77 3.35
C TYR A 112 8.33 -18.06 4.68
N LYS A 113 7.30 -17.68 5.43
CA LYS A 113 7.48 -17.01 6.71
C LYS A 113 8.03 -17.99 7.75
N THR A 114 9.34 -17.92 8.00
CA THR A 114 9.97 -18.65 9.12
C THR A 114 9.46 -18.11 10.45
N ILE A 115 8.87 -18.99 11.28
CA ILE A 115 8.47 -18.64 12.65
C ILE A 115 9.72 -18.61 13.52
N ILE A 116 10.15 -17.43 13.94
CA ILE A 116 11.24 -17.27 14.90
C ILE A 116 10.64 -17.42 16.30
N ALA A 117 10.51 -18.67 16.77
CA ALA A 117 10.07 -18.93 18.14
C ALA A 117 11.21 -18.54 19.10
N GLY A 118 10.98 -17.52 19.92
CA GLY A 118 11.86 -17.16 21.03
C GLY A 118 11.48 -17.91 22.30
N PRO A 119 12.39 -18.06 23.28
CA PRO A 119 12.09 -18.69 24.58
C PRO A 119 11.04 -17.93 25.43
N TRP A 120 10.51 -16.81 24.92
CA TRP A 120 9.48 -15.98 25.55
C TRP A 120 8.12 -16.04 24.83
N ASP A 121 7.98 -16.82 23.75
CA ASP A 121 6.86 -16.70 22.77
C ASP A 121 5.77 -17.79 22.90
N ILE A 122 5.88 -18.72 23.85
CA ILE A 122 4.78 -19.65 24.19
C ILE A 122 4.64 -19.70 25.71
N ALA A 123 3.51 -19.21 26.24
CA ALA A 123 3.09 -19.54 27.59
C ALA A 123 2.64 -21.01 27.60
N HIS A 124 3.49 -21.89 28.11
CA HIS A 124 3.10 -23.27 28.37
C HIS A 124 2.10 -23.28 29.52
N ILE A 125 0.82 -23.48 29.21
CA ILE A 125 -0.22 -23.68 30.23
C ILE A 125 0.00 -25.07 30.81
N VAL A 126 0.61 -25.14 31.99
CA VAL A 126 0.73 -26.38 32.76
C VAL A 126 -0.60 -26.54 33.50
N VAL A 127 -1.47 -27.41 32.99
CA VAL A 127 -2.64 -27.85 33.76
C VAL A 127 -2.11 -28.83 34.79
N ALA A 128 -2.05 -28.40 36.05
CA ALA A 128 -1.82 -29.31 37.16
C ALA A 128 -3.06 -30.20 37.28
N GLU A 129 -2.93 -31.49 36.97
CA GLU A 129 -3.88 -32.47 37.46
C GLU A 129 -3.71 -32.54 38.98
N ASP A 130 -4.64 -31.92 39.72
CA ASP A 130 -4.86 -32.23 41.14
C ASP A 130 -5.32 -33.69 41.21
N GLY A 131 -4.35 -34.60 41.37
CA GLY A 131 -4.59 -35.98 41.78
C GLY A 131 -5.09 -36.01 43.22
N GLY A 132 -6.25 -36.64 43.42
CA GLY A 132 -6.90 -36.81 44.72
C GLY A 132 -6.21 -37.78 45.67
#